data_AF-A0A6A5UIP7-F1
#
_entry.id   AF-A0A6A5UIP7-F1
#
_cell.length_a   1.000
_cell.length_b   1.000
_cell.length_c   1.000
_cell.angle_alpha   90.00
_cell.angle_beta   90.00
_cell.angle_gamma   90.00
#
_symmetry.space_group_name_H-M   'P 1'
#
loop_
_entity.id
_entity.type
_entity.pdbx_description
1 polymer ?
#
loop_
_entity_poly.entity_id
_entity_poly.type
_entity_poly.pdbx_seq_one_letter_code
_entity_poly.pdbx_strand_id
1 'polypeptide(L)'
;MSDITSFDPTIPQDEVDRLFRKLSDTRLPKMPIVPDAGDDYGPSLERIYKLYNYCLDDFKWSESQRVIAAWQHFPTEIEIEGLKVHFIHERIVMKLLLSPSDTHHLSFDLVTPSLPGFRWSQGPPQTWTLQDTARTYHLRRPHEATRMHFLRRLSRGLRPLAATHRHHDARGEKYQELTDANLGTATLEKELLDDVCTTLCLYFLTPPSVYTEFYAWEEYFIRVPSGLTTFPHDAFPVPKAGVESTATDLGFFRGEIEDWRGHFACMECPEDMVRDLREFLGVYYSG
;
A
#
# COMPACT_ATOMS: atom_id res chain seq x y z
N MET A 1 -3.12 19.31 -23.96
CA MET A 1 -3.33 18.47 -22.75
C MET A 1 -4.50 17.56 -23.07
N SER A 2 -4.34 16.25 -23.01
CA SER A 2 -5.48 15.32 -23.22
C SER A 2 -6.45 15.47 -22.05
N ASP A 3 -7.74 15.58 -22.33
CA ASP A 3 -8.80 15.65 -21.30
C ASP A 3 -8.71 14.45 -20.35
N ILE A 4 -8.79 14.70 -19.04
CA ILE A 4 -8.83 13.64 -18.02
C ILE A 4 -10.30 13.19 -17.92
N THR A 5 -10.58 11.97 -18.33
CA THR A 5 -11.92 11.36 -18.28
C THR A 5 -12.09 10.53 -17.01
N SER A 6 -13.28 10.49 -16.43
CA SER A 6 -13.57 9.59 -15.30
C SER A 6 -13.39 8.11 -15.69
N PHE A 7 -13.00 7.29 -14.73
CA PHE A 7 -12.89 5.83 -14.85
C PHE A 7 -13.92 5.16 -13.93
N ASP A 8 -14.57 4.11 -14.42
CA ASP A 8 -15.43 3.26 -13.59
C ASP A 8 -14.61 2.03 -13.12
N PRO A 9 -14.32 1.91 -11.81
CA PRO A 9 -13.54 0.79 -11.27
C PRO A 9 -14.37 -0.49 -11.06
N THR A 10 -15.66 -0.49 -11.41
CA THR A 10 -16.57 -1.62 -11.18
C THR A 10 -16.08 -2.89 -11.87
N ILE A 11 -15.95 -3.97 -11.09
CA ILE A 11 -15.65 -5.30 -11.59
C ILE A 11 -16.98 -6.01 -11.91
N PRO A 12 -17.11 -6.64 -13.10
CA PRO A 12 -18.27 -7.43 -13.47
C PRO A 12 -18.56 -8.56 -12.47
N GLN A 13 -19.84 -8.76 -12.14
CA GLN A 13 -20.26 -9.74 -11.12
C GLN A 13 -19.86 -11.18 -11.51
N ASP A 14 -19.81 -11.53 -12.79
CA ASP A 14 -19.42 -12.86 -13.26
C ASP A 14 -17.95 -13.19 -13.01
N GLU A 15 -17.05 -12.18 -13.03
CA GLU A 15 -15.64 -12.36 -12.63
C GLU A 15 -15.52 -12.54 -11.11
N VAL A 16 -16.34 -11.83 -10.34
CA VAL A 16 -16.42 -12.00 -8.88
C VAL A 16 -16.92 -13.41 -8.54
N ASP A 17 -18.00 -13.87 -9.18
CA ASP A 17 -18.55 -15.22 -9.00
C ASP A 17 -17.53 -16.29 -9.43
N ARG A 18 -16.74 -16.02 -10.47
CA ARG A 18 -15.64 -16.89 -10.90
C ARG A 18 -14.53 -16.98 -9.85
N LEU A 19 -14.17 -15.87 -9.21
CA LEU A 19 -13.22 -15.86 -8.08
C LEU A 19 -13.74 -16.72 -6.93
N PHE A 20 -14.96 -16.49 -6.45
CA PHE A 20 -15.49 -17.22 -5.29
C PHE A 20 -15.71 -18.71 -5.56
N ARG A 21 -16.06 -19.10 -6.80
CA ARG A 21 -16.05 -20.51 -7.20
C ARG A 21 -14.67 -21.14 -7.07
N LYS A 22 -13.61 -20.47 -7.54
CA LYS A 22 -12.22 -20.95 -7.40
C LYS A 22 -11.79 -21.00 -5.94
N LEU A 23 -12.15 -19.99 -5.14
CA LEU A 23 -11.86 -20.00 -3.71
C LEU A 23 -12.52 -21.20 -3.04
N SER A 24 -13.81 -21.46 -3.30
CA SER A 24 -14.56 -22.58 -2.70
C SER A 24 -14.03 -23.97 -3.08
N ASP A 25 -13.38 -24.11 -4.24
CA ASP A 25 -12.77 -25.37 -4.71
C ASP A 25 -11.32 -25.55 -4.20
N THR A 26 -10.83 -24.63 -3.37
CA THR A 26 -9.45 -24.68 -2.86
C THR A 26 -9.28 -25.83 -1.85
N ARG A 27 -8.24 -26.64 -2.04
CA ARG A 27 -7.86 -27.69 -1.09
C ARG A 27 -6.92 -27.12 -0.04
N LEU A 28 -7.44 -26.92 1.17
CA LEU A 28 -6.63 -26.47 2.30
C LEU A 28 -5.81 -27.61 2.93
N PRO A 29 -4.62 -27.29 3.48
CA PRO A 29 -3.85 -28.23 4.28
C PRO A 29 -4.63 -28.68 5.52
N LYS A 30 -4.47 -29.95 5.90
CA LYS A 30 -5.17 -30.57 7.05
C LYS A 30 -4.31 -30.71 8.29
N MET A 31 -2.99 -30.59 8.15
CA MET A 31 -2.02 -30.66 9.24
C MET A 31 -0.91 -29.64 8.99
N PRO A 32 -0.31 -29.05 10.05
CA PRO A 32 0.83 -28.17 9.90
C PRO A 32 1.99 -28.88 9.20
N ILE A 33 2.80 -28.13 8.44
CA ILE A 33 3.98 -28.68 7.77
C ILE A 33 5.00 -29.19 8.80
N VAL A 34 5.19 -28.41 9.87
CA VAL A 34 6.06 -28.76 11.00
C VAL A 34 5.21 -28.70 12.27
N PRO A 35 4.99 -29.83 12.97
CA PRO A 35 4.29 -29.84 14.25
C PRO A 35 4.99 -28.95 15.29
N ASP A 36 4.22 -28.25 16.12
CA ASP A 36 4.68 -27.42 17.24
C ASP A 36 5.62 -26.25 16.88
N ALA A 37 5.76 -25.90 15.60
CA ALA A 37 6.62 -24.81 15.13
C ALA A 37 5.99 -23.40 15.23
N GLY A 38 4.79 -23.28 15.81
CA GLY A 38 4.07 -22.01 15.88
C GLY A 38 3.91 -21.35 14.50
N ASP A 39 4.30 -20.08 14.42
CA ASP A 39 4.24 -19.26 13.19
C ASP A 39 5.61 -19.20 12.46
N ASP A 40 6.63 -19.94 12.90
CA ASP A 40 8.01 -19.88 12.34
C ASP A 40 8.09 -20.33 10.86
N TYR A 41 7.07 -21.03 10.37
CA TYR A 41 6.97 -21.54 9.00
C TYR A 41 5.73 -21.02 8.25
N GLY A 42 5.24 -19.85 8.64
CA GLY A 42 4.08 -19.18 8.04
C GLY A 42 2.82 -19.26 8.91
N PRO A 43 1.63 -18.93 8.35
CA PRO A 43 0.38 -18.92 9.09
C PRO A 43 0.03 -20.26 9.71
N SER A 44 -0.40 -20.23 10.98
CA SER A 44 -1.07 -21.37 11.59
C SER A 44 -2.31 -21.77 10.79
N LEU A 45 -2.61 -23.08 10.77
CA LEU A 45 -3.80 -23.58 10.08
C LEU A 45 -5.08 -22.88 10.55
N GLU A 46 -5.23 -22.69 11.85
CA GLU A 46 -6.39 -22.00 12.43
C GLU A 46 -6.65 -20.66 11.75
N ARG A 47 -5.60 -19.87 11.50
CA ARG A 47 -5.70 -18.55 10.86
C ARG A 47 -6.04 -18.68 9.37
N ILE A 48 -5.44 -19.64 8.66
CA ILE A 48 -5.79 -19.93 7.26
C ILE A 48 -7.28 -20.27 7.16
N TYR A 49 -7.78 -21.19 8.00
CA TYR A 49 -9.18 -21.56 8.03
C TYR A 49 -10.08 -20.38 8.42
N LYS A 50 -9.69 -19.57 9.40
CA LYS A 50 -10.45 -18.37 9.80
C LYS A 50 -10.58 -17.38 8.64
N LEU A 51 -9.49 -17.01 7.97
CA LEU A 51 -9.52 -16.11 6.81
C LEU A 51 -10.30 -16.70 5.64
N TYR A 52 -10.08 -17.99 5.34
CA TYR A 52 -10.76 -18.68 4.26
C TYR A 52 -12.28 -18.71 4.45
N ASN A 53 -12.73 -19.15 5.63
CA ASN A 53 -14.16 -19.21 5.96
C ASN A 53 -14.75 -17.80 5.97
N TYR A 54 -14.07 -16.83 6.56
CA TYR A 54 -14.54 -15.44 6.55
C TYR A 54 -14.71 -14.90 5.12
N CYS A 55 -13.71 -15.10 4.25
CA CYS A 55 -13.82 -14.63 2.88
C CYS A 55 -14.97 -15.32 2.12
N LEU A 56 -15.32 -16.58 2.42
CA LEU A 56 -16.42 -17.29 1.75
C LEU A 56 -17.81 -16.96 2.32
N ASP A 57 -17.93 -16.92 3.64
CA ASP A 57 -19.22 -16.93 4.32
C ASP A 57 -19.67 -15.49 4.66
N ASP A 58 -18.74 -14.68 5.17
CA ASP A 58 -19.04 -13.36 5.76
C ASP A 58 -18.74 -12.21 4.81
N PHE A 59 -17.57 -12.22 4.16
CA PHE A 59 -17.11 -11.14 3.29
C PHE A 59 -18.05 -10.91 2.11
N LYS A 60 -18.28 -9.63 1.76
CA LYS A 60 -19.14 -9.21 0.66
C LYS A 60 -18.41 -8.24 -0.26
N TRP A 61 -17.90 -8.76 -1.39
CA TRP A 61 -17.21 -7.94 -2.40
C TRP A 61 -18.02 -6.72 -2.87
N SER A 62 -19.35 -6.84 -2.96
CA SER A 62 -20.22 -5.73 -3.37
C SER A 62 -20.13 -4.52 -2.44
N GLU A 63 -19.82 -4.73 -1.16
CA GLU A 63 -19.62 -3.64 -0.21
C GLU A 63 -18.29 -2.94 -0.43
N SER A 64 -17.22 -3.71 -0.57
CA SER A 64 -15.88 -3.19 -0.90
C SER A 64 -15.89 -2.44 -2.22
N GLN A 65 -16.53 -3.01 -3.25
CA GLN A 65 -16.65 -2.37 -4.56
C GLN A 65 -17.40 -1.04 -4.48
N ARG A 66 -18.45 -0.95 -3.65
CA ARG A 66 -19.18 0.31 -3.44
C ARG A 66 -18.28 1.37 -2.77
N VAL A 67 -17.51 0.98 -1.76
CA VAL A 67 -16.57 1.88 -1.08
C VAL A 67 -15.49 2.35 -2.04
N ILE A 68 -14.94 1.45 -2.85
CA ILE A 68 -13.95 1.76 -3.90
C ILE A 68 -14.56 2.72 -4.93
N ALA A 69 -15.72 2.39 -5.50
CA ALA A 69 -16.34 3.21 -6.55
C ALA A 69 -16.82 4.59 -6.09
N ALA A 70 -16.90 4.84 -4.77
CA ALA A 70 -17.24 6.14 -4.22
C ALA A 70 -16.13 7.19 -4.39
N TRP A 71 -14.89 6.76 -4.68
CA TRP A 71 -13.77 7.65 -4.94
C TRP A 71 -13.75 8.15 -6.39
N GLN A 72 -13.07 9.25 -6.66
CA GLN A 72 -12.90 9.77 -8.02
C GLN A 72 -11.72 9.09 -8.72
N HIS A 73 -12.04 8.15 -9.61
CA HIS A 73 -11.06 7.41 -10.38
C HIS A 73 -10.82 8.03 -11.76
N PHE A 74 -9.56 8.01 -12.19
CA PHE A 74 -9.15 8.53 -13.49
C PHE A 74 -8.09 7.63 -14.11
N PRO A 75 -8.16 7.36 -15.43
CA PRO A 75 -7.03 6.85 -16.17
C PRO A 75 -6.19 8.02 -16.69
N THR A 76 -4.89 7.80 -16.84
CA THR A 76 -4.04 8.68 -17.63
C THR A 76 -3.15 7.86 -18.53
N GLU A 77 -3.10 8.26 -19.80
CA GLU A 77 -2.02 7.83 -20.69
C GLU A 77 -0.80 8.69 -20.37
N ILE A 78 0.30 8.04 -20.02
CA ILE A 78 1.56 8.70 -19.71
C ILE A 78 2.45 8.60 -20.94
N GLU A 79 3.04 9.73 -21.32
CA GLU A 79 3.82 9.87 -22.56
C GLU A 79 5.05 8.96 -22.59
N ILE A 80 5.50 8.46 -21.43
CA ILE A 80 6.53 7.43 -21.33
C ILE A 80 5.93 6.11 -21.82
N GLU A 81 6.29 5.76 -23.06
CA GLU A 81 5.99 4.46 -23.68
C GLU A 81 4.48 4.14 -23.85
N GLY A 82 3.61 5.14 -23.67
CA GLY A 82 2.16 4.98 -23.84
C GLY A 82 1.47 4.17 -22.73
N LEU A 83 2.10 4.05 -21.56
CA LEU A 83 1.56 3.27 -20.44
C LEU A 83 0.31 3.95 -19.86
N LYS A 84 -0.76 3.18 -19.71
CA LYS A 84 -1.99 3.64 -19.02
C LYS A 84 -1.88 3.41 -17.52
N VAL A 85 -1.92 4.49 -16.75
CA VAL A 85 -1.86 4.46 -15.29
C VAL A 85 -3.17 4.96 -14.70
N HIS A 86 -3.69 4.18 -13.76
CA HIS A 86 -4.87 4.53 -12.99
C HIS A 86 -4.46 5.33 -11.74
N PHE A 87 -5.24 6.33 -11.36
CA PHE A 87 -5.12 7.02 -10.08
C PHE A 87 -6.48 7.43 -9.52
N ILE A 88 -6.56 7.52 -8.20
CA ILE A 88 -7.64 8.23 -7.52
C ILE A 88 -7.18 9.67 -7.29
N HIS A 89 -8.08 10.63 -7.50
CA HIS A 89 -7.82 12.03 -7.18
C HIS A 89 -8.99 12.66 -6.45
N GLU A 90 -8.80 12.92 -5.18
CA GLU A 90 -9.75 13.63 -4.36
C GLU A 90 -9.28 15.04 -4.08
N ARG A 91 -10.11 16.00 -4.52
CA ARG A 91 -9.93 17.40 -4.13
C ARG A 91 -10.55 17.54 -2.74
N ILE A 92 -9.67 17.68 -1.74
CA ILE A 92 -9.99 17.86 -0.32
C ILE A 92 -10.67 16.62 0.31
N VAL A 93 -9.90 15.61 0.75
CA VAL A 93 -10.47 14.45 1.49
C VAL A 93 -9.60 13.91 2.65
N MET A 94 -10.17 13.94 3.86
CA MET A 94 -10.41 12.85 4.85
C MET A 94 -10.97 13.47 6.14
N LYS A 95 -11.92 12.89 6.90
CA LYS A 95 -12.42 13.47 8.19
C LYS A 95 -11.31 13.90 9.17
N LEU A 96 -10.17 13.19 9.18
CA LEU A 96 -8.98 13.50 9.98
C LEU A 96 -8.15 14.64 9.40
N LEU A 97 -8.15 14.79 8.07
CA LEU A 97 -7.63 15.94 7.34
C LEU A 97 -8.63 17.12 7.28
N LEU A 98 -9.90 16.87 7.60
CA LEU A 98 -11.09 17.72 7.49
C LEU A 98 -11.70 18.06 8.86
N SER A 99 -10.89 18.13 9.92
CA SER A 99 -11.28 18.93 11.09
C SER A 99 -10.65 20.31 10.99
N PRO A 100 -11.21 21.25 10.20
CA PRO A 100 -10.82 22.65 10.21
C PRO A 100 -11.56 23.37 11.35
N SER A 101 -11.66 22.74 12.54
CA SER A 101 -12.05 23.53 13.71
C SER A 101 -11.03 24.63 13.97
N ASP A 102 -9.80 24.46 13.46
CA ASP A 102 -8.82 25.51 13.26
C ASP A 102 -8.61 25.76 11.76
N THR A 103 -8.97 26.96 11.31
CA THR A 103 -8.76 27.45 9.93
C THR A 103 -7.29 27.60 9.56
N HIS A 104 -6.36 27.38 10.49
CA HIS A 104 -4.92 27.40 10.25
C HIS A 104 -4.32 26.06 9.82
N HIS A 105 -5.12 24.97 9.73
CA HIS A 105 -4.61 23.69 9.24
C HIS A 105 -4.53 23.61 7.71
N LEU A 106 -3.38 23.14 7.19
CA LEU A 106 -3.17 22.88 5.77
C LEU A 106 -4.20 21.90 5.19
N SER A 107 -4.68 22.21 3.99
CA SER A 107 -5.54 21.35 3.17
C SER A 107 -4.76 20.81 1.97
N PHE A 108 -5.04 19.57 1.55
CA PHE A 108 -4.30 18.88 0.49
C PHE A 108 -5.23 18.28 -0.56
N ASP A 109 -4.82 18.35 -1.82
CA ASP A 109 -5.32 17.46 -2.87
C ASP A 109 -4.62 16.11 -2.75
N LEU A 110 -5.40 15.03 -2.73
CA LEU A 110 -4.87 13.68 -2.62
C LEU A 110 -4.86 13.02 -4.00
N VAL A 111 -3.68 12.64 -4.49
CA VAL A 111 -3.51 11.82 -5.70
C VAL A 111 -2.87 10.50 -5.29
N THR A 112 -3.60 9.39 -5.46
CA THR A 112 -3.09 8.04 -5.15
C THR A 112 -3.02 7.20 -6.42
N PRO A 113 -1.87 7.19 -7.12
CA PRO A 113 -1.71 6.37 -8.30
C PRO A 113 -1.57 4.90 -7.95
N SER A 114 -2.08 4.03 -8.81
CA SER A 114 -1.73 2.61 -8.81
C SER A 114 -0.40 2.43 -9.54
N LEU A 115 0.53 1.66 -8.95
CA LEU A 115 1.79 1.30 -9.60
C LEU A 115 1.55 0.61 -10.95
N PRO A 116 2.43 0.78 -11.95
CA PRO A 116 2.40 -0.04 -13.16
C PRO A 116 2.22 -1.53 -12.83
N GLY A 117 1.20 -2.17 -13.41
CA GLY A 117 0.84 -3.55 -13.15
C GLY A 117 0.06 -3.81 -11.85
N PHE A 118 -0.37 -2.78 -11.12
CA PHE A 118 -1.21 -2.93 -9.93
C PHE A 118 -2.59 -2.34 -10.16
N ARG A 119 -3.62 -3.03 -9.65
CA ARG A 119 -5.03 -2.61 -9.78
C ARG A 119 -5.34 -2.32 -11.25
N TRP A 120 -5.96 -1.18 -11.55
CA TRP A 120 -6.36 -0.82 -12.92
C TRP A 120 -5.23 -0.17 -13.75
N SER A 121 -3.99 -0.10 -13.25
CA SER A 121 -2.85 0.34 -14.07
C SER A 121 -2.39 -0.80 -14.99
N GLN A 122 -2.09 -0.44 -16.24
CA GLN A 122 -1.52 -1.37 -17.21
C GLN A 122 -0.17 -1.93 -16.72
N GLY A 123 0.11 -3.19 -17.05
CA GLY A 123 1.40 -3.81 -16.81
C GLY A 123 2.52 -3.14 -17.62
N PRO A 124 3.68 -2.87 -17.00
CA PRO A 124 4.80 -2.29 -17.71
C PRO A 124 5.47 -3.29 -18.66
N PRO A 125 6.28 -2.84 -19.63
CA PRO A 125 7.13 -3.72 -20.43
C PRO A 125 8.22 -4.37 -19.57
N GLN A 126 8.84 -5.45 -20.08
CA GLN A 126 9.85 -6.21 -19.34
C GLN A 126 11.11 -5.40 -19.00
N THR A 127 11.39 -4.34 -19.75
CA THR A 127 12.56 -3.46 -19.56
C THR A 127 12.34 -2.37 -18.52
N TRP A 128 11.16 -2.31 -17.90
CA TRP A 128 10.76 -1.22 -17.03
C TRP A 128 11.51 -1.18 -15.71
N THR A 129 11.97 0.01 -15.34
CA THR A 129 12.75 0.25 -14.13
C THR A 129 11.98 1.06 -13.08
N LEU A 130 12.56 1.16 -11.88
CA LEU A 130 12.04 2.04 -10.85
C LEU A 130 12.07 3.52 -11.29
N GLN A 131 13.10 3.91 -12.03
CA GLN A 131 13.29 5.26 -12.55
C GLN A 131 12.19 5.61 -13.55
N ASP A 132 11.75 4.64 -14.36
CA ASP A 132 10.62 4.82 -15.28
C ASP A 132 9.31 5.03 -14.50
N THR A 133 9.11 4.26 -13.42
CA THR A 133 7.99 4.48 -12.49
C THR A 133 8.04 5.87 -11.85
N ALA A 134 9.20 6.32 -11.40
CA ALA A 134 9.35 7.65 -10.80
C ALA A 134 9.06 8.78 -11.81
N ARG A 135 9.56 8.65 -13.05
CA ARG A 135 9.30 9.61 -14.12
C ARG A 135 7.82 9.66 -14.51
N THR A 136 7.14 8.52 -14.46
CA THR A 136 5.71 8.37 -14.75
C THR A 136 4.87 9.29 -13.86
N TYR A 137 5.18 9.36 -12.56
CA TYR A 137 4.46 10.24 -11.63
C TYR A 137 4.91 11.70 -11.64
N HIS A 138 6.08 11.97 -12.23
CA HIS A 138 6.57 13.34 -12.37
C HIS A 138 5.86 14.13 -13.49
N LEU A 139 5.45 13.47 -14.58
CA LEU A 139 5.08 14.15 -15.84
C LEU A 139 3.65 14.70 -15.91
N ARG A 140 2.79 14.46 -14.91
CA ARG A 140 1.46 15.10 -14.88
C ARG A 140 1.17 15.75 -13.54
N ARG A 141 1.32 17.09 -13.47
CA ARG A 141 0.33 18.08 -12.96
C ARG A 141 0.82 19.53 -13.17
N PRO A 142 -0.11 20.51 -13.22
CA PRO A 142 0.16 21.91 -13.53
C PRO A 142 0.90 22.63 -12.39
N HIS A 143 1.46 23.78 -12.72
CA HIS A 143 2.40 24.64 -12.00
C HIS A 143 2.17 25.02 -10.50
N GLU A 144 1.20 24.45 -9.77
CA GLU A 144 0.81 24.97 -8.43
C GLU A 144 0.54 23.93 -7.32
N ALA A 145 0.69 22.62 -7.55
CA ALA A 145 0.47 21.62 -6.50
C ALA A 145 1.77 21.21 -5.79
N THR A 146 1.81 21.38 -4.46
CA THR A 146 2.86 20.90 -3.56
C THR A 146 3.16 19.41 -3.81
N ARG A 147 4.45 19.12 -4.07
CA ARG A 147 4.94 17.78 -4.40
C ARG A 147 4.98 16.90 -3.15
N MET A 148 4.17 15.85 -3.10
CA MET A 148 4.36 14.75 -2.14
C MET A 148 4.24 13.42 -2.88
N HIS A 149 5.34 12.67 -2.90
CA HIS A 149 5.32 11.26 -3.28
C HIS A 149 5.51 10.44 -2.01
N PHE A 150 4.52 9.62 -1.70
CA PHE A 150 4.65 8.62 -0.66
C PHE A 150 5.51 7.47 -1.22
N LEU A 151 6.84 7.62 -1.16
CA LEU A 151 7.76 6.56 -1.54
C LEU A 151 7.81 5.54 -0.41
N ARG A 152 7.05 4.45 -0.56
CA ARG A 152 7.24 3.24 0.24
C ARG A 152 8.64 2.69 -0.06
N ARG A 153 9.57 2.81 0.89
CA ARG A 153 10.82 2.07 0.84
C ARG A 153 10.52 0.61 1.18
N LEU A 154 10.40 -0.25 0.16
CA LEU A 154 10.48 -1.69 0.36
C LEU A 154 11.96 -2.04 0.55
N SER A 155 12.38 -2.21 1.80
CA SER A 155 13.75 -2.60 2.13
C SER A 155 14.01 -4.04 1.67
N ARG A 156 15.00 -4.22 0.79
CA ARG A 156 15.80 -5.43 0.74
C ARG A 156 17.27 -5.03 0.81
N GLY A 157 17.70 -4.69 2.01
CA GLY A 157 19.11 -4.85 2.36
C GLY A 157 19.31 -6.29 2.80
N LEU A 158 20.15 -7.03 2.05
CA LEU A 158 20.73 -8.36 2.29
C LEU A 158 20.21 -9.51 1.41
N ARG A 159 21.20 -10.20 0.83
CA ARG A 159 21.32 -11.26 -0.21
C ARG A 159 20.28 -12.41 -0.25
N PRO A 160 20.19 -13.15 -1.39
CA PRO A 160 18.97 -13.80 -1.86
C PRO A 160 18.77 -15.21 -1.27
N LEU A 161 17.52 -15.51 -0.89
CA LEU A 161 17.01 -16.88 -0.87
C LEU A 161 15.71 -16.93 -1.69
N ALA A 162 15.71 -17.89 -2.60
CA ALA A 162 14.73 -18.10 -3.64
C ALA A 162 13.37 -18.53 -3.09
N ALA A 163 12.29 -18.02 -3.68
CA ALA A 163 10.98 -18.66 -3.63
C ALA A 163 10.17 -18.25 -4.87
N THR A 164 10.43 -18.94 -5.97
CA THR A 164 9.53 -19.01 -7.13
C THR A 164 8.41 -20.01 -6.81
N HIS A 165 7.16 -19.65 -7.14
CA HIS A 165 5.92 -20.45 -7.03
C HIS A 165 5.24 -20.52 -5.64
N ARG A 166 4.55 -19.44 -5.24
CA ARG A 166 3.32 -19.48 -4.41
C ARG A 166 2.77 -18.05 -4.23
N HIS A 167 2.04 -17.54 -5.22
CA HIS A 167 1.74 -16.10 -5.25
C HIS A 167 0.58 -15.66 -4.34
N HIS A 168 -0.37 -16.54 -3.98
CA HIS A 168 -1.51 -16.15 -3.12
C HIS A 168 -1.23 -16.36 -1.62
N ASP A 169 -0.54 -17.44 -1.26
CA ASP A 169 -0.11 -17.79 0.12
C ASP A 169 0.85 -16.71 0.69
N ALA A 170 1.85 -16.33 -0.11
CA ALA A 170 2.90 -15.37 0.27
C ALA A 170 2.42 -13.92 0.46
N ARG A 171 1.15 -13.61 0.19
CA ARG A 171 0.58 -12.27 0.38
C ARG A 171 -0.16 -12.16 1.71
N GLY A 172 -0.94 -13.18 2.08
CA GLY A 172 -1.51 -13.28 3.42
C GLY A 172 -0.42 -13.39 4.49
N GLU A 173 0.63 -14.16 4.18
CA GLU A 173 1.86 -14.25 4.98
C GLU A 173 2.46 -12.87 5.25
N LYS A 174 2.54 -11.96 4.27
CA LYS A 174 3.09 -10.61 4.51
C LYS A 174 2.21 -9.72 5.37
N TYR A 175 0.89 -9.87 5.30
CA TYR A 175 0.02 -9.17 6.25
C TYR A 175 0.26 -9.69 7.66
N GLN A 176 0.59 -10.97 7.83
CA GLN A 176 0.90 -11.59 9.11
C GLN A 176 2.33 -11.35 9.61
N GLU A 177 3.33 -11.34 8.73
CA GLU A 177 4.76 -11.19 9.08
C GLU A 177 5.13 -9.73 9.29
N LEU A 178 4.45 -8.82 8.58
CA LEU A 178 4.71 -7.38 8.63
C LEU A 178 3.70 -6.65 9.54
N THR A 179 2.90 -7.42 10.29
CA THR A 179 2.12 -6.95 11.43
C THR A 179 2.34 -7.91 12.61
N ASP A 180 2.31 -7.42 13.85
CA ASP A 180 2.61 -8.26 15.01
C ASP A 180 1.52 -9.33 15.23
N ALA A 181 1.91 -10.60 15.31
CA ALA A 181 1.02 -11.73 15.59
C ALA A 181 0.31 -11.64 16.96
N ASN A 182 0.81 -10.83 17.90
CA ASN A 182 0.27 -10.75 19.25
C ASN A 182 -0.81 -9.66 19.45
N LEU A 183 -0.94 -8.64 18.60
CA LEU A 183 -1.90 -7.54 18.83
C LEU A 183 -2.45 -6.89 17.54
N GLY A 184 -3.73 -7.14 17.28
CA GLY A 184 -4.67 -6.17 16.67
C GLY A 184 -4.74 -6.08 15.15
N THR A 185 -3.62 -6.15 14.43
CA THR A 185 -3.63 -6.12 12.95
C THR A 185 -3.41 -7.49 12.33
N ALA A 186 -3.01 -8.44 13.16
CA ALA A 186 -3.00 -9.86 12.84
C ALA A 186 -4.12 -10.61 13.60
N THR A 187 -4.95 -9.92 14.42
CA THR A 187 -6.03 -10.55 15.23
C THR A 187 -7.21 -11.05 14.40
N LEU A 188 -7.25 -10.78 13.10
CA LEU A 188 -8.38 -11.13 12.25
C LEU A 188 -9.68 -10.61 12.90
N GLU A 189 -9.64 -9.37 13.38
CA GLU A 189 -10.85 -8.60 13.70
C GLU A 189 -11.60 -8.30 12.42
N LYS A 190 -12.92 -8.13 12.53
CA LYS A 190 -13.83 -8.15 11.38
C LYS A 190 -13.47 -7.07 10.35
N GLU A 191 -13.24 -5.85 10.81
CA GLU A 191 -12.94 -4.69 9.96
C GLU A 191 -11.67 -4.91 9.15
N LEU A 192 -10.63 -5.50 9.75
CA LEU A 192 -9.38 -5.76 9.05
C LEU A 192 -9.47 -6.98 8.13
N LEU A 193 -10.27 -7.99 8.49
CA LEU A 193 -10.58 -9.11 7.59
C LEU A 193 -11.25 -8.62 6.30
N ASP A 194 -12.15 -7.64 6.39
CA ASP A 194 -12.78 -7.01 5.22
C ASP A 194 -11.71 -6.34 4.33
N ASP A 195 -10.77 -5.59 4.89
CA ASP A 195 -9.67 -4.95 4.15
C ASP A 195 -8.70 -5.95 3.50
N VAL A 196 -8.36 -7.03 4.22
CA VAL A 196 -7.49 -8.10 3.72
C VAL A 196 -8.18 -8.86 2.58
N CYS A 197 -9.43 -9.32 2.77
CA CYS A 197 -10.19 -10.00 1.70
C CYS A 197 -10.38 -9.05 0.50
N THR A 198 -10.67 -7.76 0.72
CA THR A 198 -10.77 -6.76 -0.35
C THR A 198 -9.48 -6.67 -1.15
N THR A 199 -8.34 -6.60 -0.46
CA THR A 199 -7.04 -6.53 -1.13
C THR A 199 -6.76 -7.81 -1.91
N LEU A 200 -6.93 -8.99 -1.31
CA LEU A 200 -6.73 -10.27 -2.00
C LEU A 200 -7.62 -10.42 -3.24
N CYS A 201 -8.88 -10.00 -3.15
CA CYS A 201 -9.81 -9.98 -4.28
C CYS A 201 -9.32 -9.04 -5.38
N LEU A 202 -8.89 -7.81 -5.06
CA LEU A 202 -8.33 -6.88 -6.04
C LEU A 202 -7.13 -7.48 -6.77
N TYR A 203 -6.20 -8.14 -6.08
CA TYR A 203 -5.05 -8.80 -6.72
C TYR A 203 -5.44 -9.95 -7.64
N PHE A 204 -6.60 -10.57 -7.43
CA PHE A 204 -7.11 -11.62 -8.32
C PHE A 204 -7.88 -11.03 -9.52
N LEU A 205 -8.71 -10.02 -9.26
CA LEU A 205 -9.64 -9.43 -10.23
C LEU A 205 -8.98 -8.40 -11.14
N THR A 206 -7.75 -7.98 -10.84
CA THR A 206 -7.00 -7.01 -11.62
C THR A 206 -5.69 -7.61 -12.15
N PRO A 207 -5.06 -7.00 -13.18
CA PRO A 207 -3.79 -7.44 -13.73
C PRO A 207 -2.73 -7.79 -12.67
N PRO A 208 -1.85 -8.77 -12.96
CA PRO A 208 -0.88 -9.25 -12.00
C PRO A 208 0.15 -8.17 -11.64
N SER A 209 0.43 -8.05 -10.35
CA SER A 209 1.50 -7.21 -9.81
C SER A 209 2.85 -7.57 -10.42
N VAL A 210 3.48 -6.62 -11.12
CA VAL A 210 4.86 -6.76 -11.60
C VAL A 210 5.80 -6.20 -10.54
N TYR A 211 6.73 -7.02 -10.05
CA TYR A 211 7.76 -6.58 -9.13
C TYR A 211 8.97 -6.06 -9.91
N THR A 212 9.45 -4.87 -9.56
CA THR A 212 10.76 -4.36 -9.96
C THR A 212 11.73 -4.43 -8.77
N GLU A 213 13.00 -4.72 -9.03
CA GLU A 213 14.03 -4.81 -8.00
C GLU A 213 14.44 -3.44 -7.45
N PHE A 214 14.91 -3.41 -6.20
CA PHE A 214 15.35 -2.21 -5.49
C PHE A 214 16.79 -2.38 -5.03
N TYR A 215 17.65 -1.42 -5.37
CA TYR A 215 19.03 -1.35 -4.88
C TYR A 215 19.34 0.06 -4.39
N ALA A 216 19.96 0.15 -3.21
CA ALA A 216 20.44 1.42 -2.65
C ALA A 216 21.87 1.66 -3.15
N TRP A 217 22.02 2.63 -4.05
CA TRP A 217 23.30 3.15 -4.52
C TRP A 217 23.46 4.62 -4.12
N GLU A 218 24.70 5.12 -4.14
CA GLU A 218 25.05 6.48 -3.72
C GLU A 218 24.34 7.58 -4.56
N GLU A 219 24.07 7.29 -5.83
CA GLU A 219 23.28 8.15 -6.72
C GLU A 219 21.82 8.37 -6.27
N TYR A 220 21.31 7.57 -5.31
CA TYR A 220 19.94 7.66 -4.77
C TYR A 220 19.83 8.47 -3.47
N PHE A 221 20.87 9.22 -3.09
CA PHE A 221 20.79 10.11 -1.92
C PHE A 221 19.67 11.14 -2.07
N ILE A 222 18.88 11.32 -1.01
CA ILE A 222 17.73 12.23 -1.02
C ILE A 222 18.23 13.62 -0.64
N ARG A 223 18.19 14.55 -1.60
CA ARG A 223 18.75 15.91 -1.48
C ARG A 223 17.71 17.00 -1.25
N VAL A 224 16.44 16.63 -1.18
CA VAL A 224 15.31 17.54 -0.95
C VAL A 224 14.83 17.42 0.49
N PRO A 225 14.12 18.42 1.03
CA PRO A 225 13.45 18.33 2.31
C PRO A 225 12.72 17.01 2.49
N SER A 226 13.08 16.28 3.54
CA SER A 226 12.59 14.92 3.79
C SER A 226 12.11 14.75 5.23
N GLY A 227 11.07 13.92 5.39
CA GLY A 227 10.54 13.51 6.67
C GLY A 227 10.45 11.99 6.76
N LEU A 228 10.74 11.41 7.93
CA LEU A 228 10.50 9.99 8.17
C LEU A 228 9.80 9.77 9.52
N THR A 229 8.72 9.02 9.50
CA THR A 229 8.19 8.31 10.67
C THR A 229 8.61 6.84 10.57
N THR A 230 9.26 6.31 11.60
CA THR A 230 9.61 4.90 11.73
C THR A 230 8.80 4.29 12.86
N PHE A 231 8.29 3.06 12.65
CA PHE A 231 7.48 2.35 13.62
C PHE A 231 8.22 1.13 14.17
N PRO A 232 8.07 0.78 15.46
CA PRO A 232 8.82 -0.32 16.08
C PRO A 232 8.61 -1.68 15.41
N HIS A 233 7.42 -1.93 14.89
CA HIS A 233 7.03 -3.21 14.26
C HIS A 233 7.04 -3.15 12.73
N ASP A 234 7.68 -2.15 12.12
CA ASP A 234 7.97 -2.21 10.68
C ASP A 234 8.91 -3.40 10.41
N ALA A 235 8.92 -3.89 9.17
CA ALA A 235 9.86 -4.90 8.71
C ALA A 235 11.32 -4.49 8.94
N PHE A 236 11.61 -3.18 8.82
CA PHE A 236 12.94 -2.62 8.93
C PHE A 236 12.90 -1.22 9.57
N PRO A 237 12.68 -1.10 10.88
CA PRO A 237 12.76 0.18 11.56
C PRO A 237 14.15 0.79 11.38
N VAL A 238 14.19 2.07 10.99
CA VAL A 238 15.45 2.76 10.70
C VAL A 238 15.70 3.84 11.76
N PRO A 239 16.80 3.76 12.53
CA PRO A 239 17.14 4.81 13.49
C PRO A 239 17.48 6.11 12.75
N LYS A 240 17.29 7.27 13.41
CA LYS A 240 17.56 8.59 12.84
C LYS A 240 18.92 8.68 12.14
N ALA A 241 19.98 8.22 12.82
CA ALA A 241 21.34 8.19 12.28
C ALA A 241 21.47 7.37 10.97
N GLY A 242 20.66 6.32 10.81
CA GLY A 242 20.59 5.54 9.58
C GLY A 242 19.94 6.33 8.44
N VAL A 243 18.90 7.12 8.72
CA VAL A 243 18.25 7.98 7.74
C VAL A 243 19.18 9.10 7.28
N GLU A 244 19.86 9.74 8.23
CA GLU A 244 20.82 10.82 8.00
C GLU A 244 22.02 10.39 7.13
N SER A 245 22.29 9.08 7.05
CA SER A 245 23.30 8.55 6.12
C SER A 245 22.87 8.58 4.64
N THR A 246 21.59 8.82 4.36
CA THR A 246 21.00 8.75 2.99
C THR A 246 20.18 9.98 2.60
N ALA A 247 19.74 10.79 3.57
CA ALA A 247 19.02 12.03 3.34
C ALA A 247 19.86 13.23 3.84
N THR A 248 20.20 14.16 2.95
CA THR A 248 21.05 15.30 3.30
C THR A 248 20.28 16.48 3.92
N ASP A 249 18.94 16.43 3.90
CA ASP A 249 18.04 17.46 4.44
C ASP A 249 16.84 16.78 5.14
N LEU A 250 17.10 16.19 6.32
CA LEU A 250 16.08 15.54 7.15
C LEU A 250 15.42 16.56 8.09
N GLY A 251 14.36 17.20 7.62
CA GLY A 251 13.63 18.21 8.38
C GLY A 251 12.63 17.68 9.41
N PHE A 252 12.25 16.41 9.31
CA PHE A 252 11.36 15.76 10.27
C PHE A 252 11.79 14.31 10.52
N PHE A 253 11.80 13.91 11.79
CA PHE A 253 12.01 12.52 12.17
C PHE A 253 11.14 12.18 13.38
N ARG A 254 10.46 11.05 13.34
CA ARG A 254 9.75 10.45 14.47
C ARG A 254 10.05 8.97 14.54
N GLY A 255 10.56 8.51 15.69
CA GLY A 255 10.88 7.10 15.92
C GLY A 255 10.69 6.61 17.34
N GLU A 256 10.38 7.51 18.28
CA GLU A 256 10.03 7.20 19.67
C GLU A 256 8.51 7.04 19.76
N ILE A 257 7.98 6.03 19.08
CA ILE A 257 6.57 5.70 19.14
C ILE A 257 6.44 4.52 20.09
N GLU A 258 5.86 4.75 21.27
CA GLU A 258 5.65 3.73 22.30
C GLU A 258 4.52 2.74 21.93
N ASP A 259 3.75 3.06 20.89
CA ASP A 259 2.61 2.30 20.40
C ASP A 259 2.99 1.16 19.43
N TRP A 260 2.08 0.19 19.34
CA TRP A 260 2.09 -1.08 18.59
C TRP A 260 1.97 -0.95 17.05
N ARG A 261 2.49 0.11 16.44
CA ARG A 261 2.33 0.37 14.99
C ARG A 261 3.41 -0.34 14.17
N GLY A 262 3.07 -0.74 12.95
CA GLY A 262 3.93 -1.54 12.08
C GLY A 262 3.98 -1.09 10.62
N HIS A 263 4.16 -2.04 9.72
CA HIS A 263 4.54 -1.79 8.32
C HIS A 263 3.43 -1.16 7.47
N PHE A 264 2.15 -1.39 7.80
CA PHE A 264 1.00 -0.85 7.07
C PHE A 264 0.44 0.40 7.74
N ALA A 265 1.31 1.32 8.14
CA ALA A 265 0.97 2.49 8.95
C ALA A 265 -0.25 3.32 8.48
N CYS A 266 -0.48 3.46 7.18
CA CYS A 266 -1.67 4.18 6.69
C CYS A 266 -2.99 3.45 6.94
N MET A 267 -2.95 2.13 7.16
CA MET A 267 -4.11 1.30 7.52
C MET A 267 -4.20 1.12 9.03
N GLU A 268 -3.06 0.88 9.69
CA GLU A 268 -3.01 0.62 11.13
C GLU A 268 -3.21 1.88 11.97
N CYS A 269 -2.72 3.01 11.45
CA CYS A 269 -2.66 4.27 12.18
C CYS A 269 -2.86 5.52 11.31
N PRO A 270 -3.99 5.65 10.61
CA PRO A 270 -4.22 6.75 9.67
C PRO A 270 -4.16 8.14 10.33
N GLU A 271 -4.61 8.29 11.58
CA GLU A 271 -4.56 9.54 12.35
C GLU A 271 -3.14 10.03 12.57
N ASP A 272 -2.24 9.12 12.94
CA ASP A 272 -0.84 9.41 13.21
C ASP A 272 -0.11 9.80 11.93
N MET A 273 -0.39 9.09 10.84
CA MET A 273 0.17 9.42 9.54
C MET A 273 -0.25 10.81 9.09
N VAL A 274 -1.52 11.18 9.31
CA VAL A 274 -2.05 12.52 8.98
C VAL A 274 -1.40 13.61 9.85
N ARG A 275 -1.27 13.38 11.16
CA ARG A 275 -0.61 14.31 12.08
C ARG A 275 0.83 14.55 11.64
N ASP A 276 1.59 13.49 11.42
CA ASP A 276 3.02 13.58 11.08
C ASP A 276 3.22 14.27 9.73
N LEU A 277 2.36 13.99 8.75
CA LEU A 277 2.36 14.68 7.46
C LEU A 277 2.13 16.19 7.62
N ARG A 278 1.18 16.59 8.47
CA ARG A 278 0.88 18.01 8.76
C ARG A 278 2.02 18.70 9.49
N GLU A 279 2.63 18.05 10.47
CA GLU A 279 3.78 18.61 11.18
C GLU A 279 4.96 18.81 10.24
N PHE A 280 5.30 17.80 9.44
CA PHE A 280 6.37 17.93 8.44
C PHE A 280 6.08 19.04 7.43
N LEU A 281 4.88 19.05 6.84
CA LEU A 281 4.53 20.04 5.81
C LEU A 281 4.35 21.45 6.38
N GLY A 282 3.89 21.58 7.62
CA GLY A 282 3.75 22.87 8.32
C GLY A 282 5.07 23.62 8.50
N VAL A 283 6.20 22.90 8.51
CA VAL A 283 7.55 23.53 8.52
C VAL A 283 7.83 24.28 7.21
N TYR A 284 7.32 23.77 6.08
CA TYR A 284 7.67 24.28 4.74
C TYR A 284 6.55 25.08 4.08
N TYR A 285 5.31 24.88 4.51
CA TYR A 285 4.13 25.52 3.95
C TYR A 285 3.38 26.20 5.10
N SER A 286 3.75 27.45 5.38
CA SER A 286 2.97 28.36 6.23
C SER A 286 2.16 29.28 5.30
N GLY A 287 0.86 29.05 5.25
CA GLY A 287 -0.10 29.97 4.64
C GLY A 287 -0.45 31.10 5.60
#